data_AF-A0A4Q4Y7W6-F1
#
_entry.id   AF-A0A4Q4Y7W6-F1
#
_cell.length_a   1.000
_cell.length_b   1.000
_cell.length_c   1.000
_cell.angle_alpha   90.00
_cell.angle_beta   90.00
_cell.angle_gamma   90.00
#
_symmetry.space_group_name_H-M   'P 1'
#
loop_
_entity.id
_entity.type
_entity.pdbx_description
1 polymer ?
#
loop_
_entity_poly.entity_id
_entity_poly.type
_entity_poly.pdbx_seq_one_letter_code
_entity_poly.pdbx_strand_id
1 'polypeptide(L)'
;MIVPYIEGFHGNVFGHHSVATVTKHFPCGGPVGNGEDSHSSYGKTATYPGNNFCHHLAPFKSAIAAGARIMIPYYSRPIGTKYEEVGFGFNKGIILNAGVDQFDGEHVAEMLVDLVWNSPVSEEHIDTSVRRFPREKLLLRLSDNPFIDPDAAERSVGDGYFVQLGAEAQRRSCTLLTNNDTVPLRRAQWGSKFHINGFNRTYMEAPPAFPHSGAFKKSFASGSLAFDEGEKTRQAKIYAAVSTIVDMSMKRPGAVPDGFAQAAAVIATYGSSADALLDVVFGLAKPEGRLPFDPPRPMAAVEAQFEAVPFDTEDPAFWFGDGLRYPRNYPRIRPRML
;
A
#
# COMPACT_ATOMS: atom_id res chain seq x y z
N MET A 1 -0.94 -11.02 -2.49
CA MET A 1 -1.20 -9.78 -3.25
C MET A 1 -0.33 -9.63 -4.49
N ILE A 2 0.98 -9.87 -4.43
CA ILE A 2 1.89 -9.59 -5.57
C ILE A 2 1.58 -10.39 -6.85
N VAL A 3 1.28 -11.69 -6.73
CA VAL A 3 1.00 -12.58 -7.87
C VAL A 3 -0.20 -12.12 -8.72
N PRO A 4 -1.42 -11.95 -8.17
CA PRO A 4 -2.56 -11.53 -8.98
C PRO A 4 -2.40 -10.13 -9.58
N TYR A 5 -1.58 -9.26 -8.96
CA TYR A 5 -1.25 -7.95 -9.54
C TYR A 5 -0.40 -8.12 -10.81
N ILE A 6 0.66 -8.92 -10.73
CA ILE A 6 1.54 -9.21 -11.88
C ILE A 6 0.73 -9.90 -13.00
N GLU A 7 -0.01 -10.95 -12.68
CA GLU A 7 -0.83 -11.68 -13.65
C GLU A 7 -1.89 -10.79 -14.30
N GLY A 8 -2.52 -9.89 -13.53
CA GLY A 8 -3.52 -8.96 -14.05
C GLY A 8 -2.97 -8.00 -15.10
N PHE A 9 -1.77 -7.43 -14.86
CA PHE A 9 -1.12 -6.54 -15.83
C PHE A 9 -0.47 -7.30 -16.99
N HIS A 10 -0.02 -8.54 -16.77
CA HIS A 10 0.60 -9.35 -17.82
C HIS A 10 -0.42 -10.02 -18.73
N GLY A 11 -1.62 -10.33 -18.23
CA GLY A 11 -2.58 -11.19 -18.89
C GLY A 11 -2.10 -12.65 -18.99
N ASN A 12 -2.91 -13.50 -19.63
CA ASN A 12 -2.61 -14.93 -19.78
C ASN A 12 -1.36 -15.21 -20.63
N VAL A 13 -1.09 -14.33 -21.61
CA VAL A 13 0.08 -14.38 -22.47
C VAL A 13 0.67 -12.98 -22.52
N PHE A 14 1.94 -12.87 -22.14
CA PHE A 14 2.64 -11.60 -22.16
C PHE A 14 2.88 -11.12 -23.61
N GLY A 15 2.43 -9.91 -23.94
CA GLY A 15 2.54 -9.35 -25.28
C GLY A 15 2.04 -7.91 -25.39
N HIS A 16 1.64 -7.48 -26.58
CA HIS A 16 1.25 -6.09 -26.88
C HIS A 16 0.07 -5.50 -26.10
N HIS A 17 -0.71 -6.32 -25.39
CA HIS A 17 -1.79 -5.85 -24.49
C HIS A 17 -1.39 -5.88 -23.01
N SER A 18 -0.16 -6.30 -22.72
CA SER A 18 0.38 -6.40 -21.37
C SER A 18 1.07 -5.10 -20.97
N VAL A 19 1.15 -4.87 -19.67
CA VAL A 19 1.99 -3.83 -19.08
C VAL A 19 3.08 -4.52 -18.27
N ALA A 20 4.34 -4.24 -18.59
CA ALA A 20 5.46 -4.73 -17.77
C ALA A 20 5.38 -4.12 -16.37
N THR A 21 5.37 -4.98 -15.35
CA THR A 21 5.33 -4.55 -13.96
C THR A 21 6.73 -4.40 -13.38
N VAL A 22 6.89 -3.41 -12.50
CA VAL A 22 8.12 -3.16 -11.77
C VAL A 22 7.95 -3.60 -10.32
N THR A 23 8.67 -4.64 -9.94
CA THR A 23 8.70 -5.15 -8.56
C THR A 23 9.69 -4.33 -7.74
N LYS A 24 9.21 -3.64 -6.71
CA LYS A 24 10.05 -2.75 -5.90
C LYS A 24 9.60 -2.65 -4.45
N HIS A 25 10.47 -2.29 -3.50
CA HIS A 25 11.92 -2.11 -3.69
C HIS A 25 12.67 -3.35 -3.18
N PHE A 26 13.50 -3.94 -4.02
CA PHE A 26 14.25 -5.16 -3.71
C PHE A 26 15.48 -4.87 -2.84
N PRO A 27 15.87 -5.76 -1.90
CA PRO A 27 15.17 -6.95 -1.45
C PRO A 27 14.08 -6.65 -0.41
N CYS A 28 14.04 -5.43 0.13
CA CYS A 28 12.94 -4.92 0.95
C CYS A 28 13.12 -3.43 1.24
N GLY A 29 12.01 -2.71 1.46
CA GLY A 29 12.01 -1.33 1.94
C GLY A 29 11.38 -1.09 3.31
N GLY A 30 10.81 -2.12 3.94
CA GLY A 30 10.17 -2.03 5.27
C GLY A 30 11.11 -2.11 6.49
N PRO A 31 12.20 -2.90 6.44
CA PRO A 31 13.20 -3.05 7.51
C PRO A 31 14.09 -1.83 7.79
N VAL A 32 13.57 -0.60 7.69
CA VAL A 32 14.36 0.61 7.91
C VAL A 32 14.43 0.94 9.39
N GLY A 33 15.64 1.23 9.88
CA GLY A 33 15.86 1.57 11.29
C GLY A 33 14.95 2.69 11.76
N ASN A 34 14.29 2.50 12.89
CA ASN A 34 13.27 3.39 13.47
C ASN A 34 12.07 3.71 12.55
N GLY A 35 11.85 2.96 11.47
CA GLY A 35 10.77 3.24 10.51
C GLY A 35 11.03 4.45 9.60
N GLU A 36 12.27 4.96 9.54
CA GLU A 36 12.59 6.20 8.83
C GLU A 36 12.81 6.00 7.33
N ASP A 37 12.28 6.92 6.53
CA ASP A 37 12.34 6.83 5.07
C ASP A 37 13.77 7.00 4.52
N SER A 38 14.18 6.11 3.61
CA SER A 38 15.56 6.06 3.09
C SER A 38 15.94 7.17 2.10
N HIS A 39 15.00 8.02 1.69
CA HIS A 39 15.33 9.27 0.97
C HIS A 39 15.89 10.34 1.92
N SER A 40 15.75 10.16 3.23
CA SER A 40 16.29 11.06 4.24
C SER A 40 17.69 10.65 4.70
N SER A 41 18.47 11.62 5.15
CA SER A 41 19.85 11.36 5.58
C SER A 41 19.95 10.41 6.78
N TYR A 42 18.90 10.36 7.60
CA TYR A 42 18.79 9.58 8.83
C TYR A 42 18.12 8.20 8.64
N GLY A 43 17.42 7.94 7.52
CA GLY A 43 16.73 6.67 7.23
C GLY A 43 17.53 5.70 6.34
N LYS A 44 18.84 5.88 6.22
CA LYS A 44 19.68 5.17 5.24
C LYS A 44 19.95 3.71 5.59
N THR A 45 19.58 3.24 6.77
CA THR A 45 19.96 1.93 7.29
C THR A 45 18.78 0.98 7.28
N ALA A 46 18.95 -0.19 6.67
CA ALA A 46 18.07 -1.33 6.86
C ALA A 46 18.66 -2.27 7.92
N THR A 47 17.88 -2.57 8.95
CA THR A 47 18.23 -3.41 10.09
C THR A 47 17.38 -4.67 10.08
N TYR A 48 17.93 -5.78 10.56
CA TYR A 48 17.24 -7.07 10.61
C TYR A 48 17.39 -7.73 11.99
N PRO A 49 16.96 -7.06 13.08
CA PRO A 49 16.91 -7.71 14.39
C PRO A 49 16.05 -8.99 14.26
N GLY A 50 16.62 -10.14 14.63
CA GLY A 50 16.00 -11.46 14.43
C GLY A 50 16.44 -12.22 13.17
N ASN A 51 17.40 -11.72 12.39
CA ASN A 51 17.94 -12.39 11.20
C ASN A 51 16.86 -12.71 10.13
N ASN A 52 15.84 -11.85 10.05
CA ASN A 52 14.66 -12.06 9.21
C ASN A 52 14.83 -11.63 7.75
N PHE A 53 16.06 -11.42 7.27
CA PHE A 53 16.31 -11.00 5.87
C PHE A 53 15.58 -11.90 4.85
N CYS A 54 15.60 -13.23 5.06
CA CYS A 54 14.95 -14.19 4.18
C CYS A 54 13.42 -14.07 4.15
N HIS A 55 12.78 -13.65 5.25
CA HIS A 55 11.33 -13.42 5.29
C HIS A 55 10.93 -12.35 4.28
N HIS A 56 11.71 -11.27 4.22
CA HIS A 56 11.46 -10.13 3.33
C HIS A 56 11.70 -10.43 1.85
N LEU A 57 12.38 -11.53 1.52
CA LEU A 57 12.52 -12.01 0.14
C LEU A 57 11.30 -12.80 -0.38
N ALA A 58 10.40 -13.25 0.49
CA ALA A 58 9.29 -14.12 0.10
C ALA A 58 8.35 -13.50 -0.96
N PRO A 59 7.98 -12.20 -0.87
CA PRO A 59 7.20 -11.54 -1.92
C PRO A 59 7.92 -11.52 -3.27
N PHE A 60 9.24 -11.30 -3.28
CA PHE A 60 10.05 -11.25 -4.51
C PHE A 60 10.20 -12.62 -5.15
N LYS A 61 10.38 -13.69 -4.36
CA LYS A 61 10.34 -15.07 -4.87
C LYS A 61 9.01 -15.38 -5.56
N SER A 62 7.90 -14.94 -4.95
CA SER A 62 6.56 -15.07 -5.54
C SER A 62 6.39 -14.23 -6.80
N ALA A 63 6.97 -13.03 -6.83
CA ALA A 63 6.96 -12.14 -8.00
C ALA A 63 7.71 -12.77 -9.18
N ILE A 64 8.91 -13.30 -8.94
CA ILE A 64 9.72 -13.99 -9.94
C ILE A 64 8.96 -15.21 -10.48
N ALA A 65 8.34 -16.00 -9.60
CA ALA A 65 7.53 -17.14 -10.00
C ALA A 65 6.31 -16.74 -10.86
N ALA A 66 5.71 -15.57 -10.60
CA ALA A 66 4.63 -14.99 -11.40
C ALA A 66 5.12 -14.31 -12.69
N GLY A 67 6.42 -14.33 -12.97
CA GLY A 67 7.01 -13.75 -14.18
C GLY A 67 7.28 -12.26 -14.11
N ALA A 68 7.60 -11.71 -12.92
CA ALA A 68 8.10 -10.34 -12.77
C ALA A 68 9.19 -10.04 -13.81
N ARG A 69 9.06 -8.88 -14.48
CA ARG A 69 9.92 -8.51 -15.62
C ARG A 69 11.03 -7.54 -15.23
N ILE A 70 10.71 -6.60 -14.36
CA ILE A 70 11.61 -5.53 -13.93
C ILE A 70 11.65 -5.50 -12.41
N MET A 71 12.83 -5.33 -11.84
CA MET A 71 13.03 -5.24 -10.39
C MET A 71 13.97 -4.08 -10.07
N ILE A 72 13.56 -3.22 -9.14
CA ILE A 72 14.36 -2.04 -8.75
C ILE A 72 14.84 -2.22 -7.30
N PRO A 73 16.15 -2.07 -7.04
CA PRO A 73 16.70 -2.17 -5.69
C PRO A 73 16.32 -0.96 -4.83
N TYR A 74 16.36 -1.14 -3.51
CA TYR A 74 16.12 -0.07 -2.54
C TYR A 74 17.38 0.75 -2.23
N TYR A 75 17.21 1.90 -1.59
CA TYR A 75 18.33 2.82 -1.31
C TYR A 75 19.10 2.48 -0.03
N SER A 76 18.45 1.79 0.91
CA SER A 76 19.00 1.54 2.25
C SER A 76 20.21 0.61 2.23
N ARG A 77 21.06 0.73 3.25
CA ARG A 77 22.26 -0.08 3.49
C ARG A 77 21.94 -1.26 4.42
N PRO A 78 22.29 -2.52 4.08
CA PRO A 78 21.97 -3.68 4.91
C PRO A 78 22.97 -3.85 6.06
N ILE A 79 22.68 -3.23 7.21
CA ILE A 79 23.58 -3.20 8.36
C ILE A 79 23.59 -4.56 9.06
N GLY A 80 24.78 -5.05 9.43
CA GLY A 80 24.95 -6.29 10.18
C GLY A 80 24.55 -7.57 9.42
N THR A 81 24.47 -7.51 8.10
CA THR A 81 24.22 -8.69 7.24
C THR A 81 25.52 -9.23 6.65
N LYS A 82 25.45 -10.34 5.90
CA LYS A 82 26.61 -10.86 5.13
C LYS A 82 27.00 -9.99 3.92
N TYR A 83 26.17 -9.00 3.58
CA TYR A 83 26.38 -8.15 2.42
C TYR A 83 27.11 -6.87 2.80
N GLU A 84 27.81 -6.28 1.84
CA GLU A 84 28.50 -5.00 2.05
C GLU A 84 27.51 -3.91 2.53
N GLU A 85 27.90 -3.11 3.51
CA GLU A 85 27.05 -2.06 4.07
C GLU A 85 27.00 -0.80 3.18
N VAL A 86 26.75 -1.00 1.89
CA VAL A 86 26.43 0.02 0.89
C VAL A 86 24.96 -0.08 0.51
N GLY A 87 24.38 0.96 -0.12
CA GLY A 87 22.98 0.93 -0.53
C GLY A 87 22.68 -0.30 -1.40
N PHE A 88 21.48 -0.88 -1.31
CA PHE A 88 21.16 -2.08 -2.10
C PHE A 88 21.35 -1.86 -3.61
N GLY A 89 21.14 -0.63 -4.10
CA GLY A 89 21.45 -0.19 -5.48
C GLY A 89 22.94 -0.21 -5.88
N PHE A 90 23.86 -0.36 -4.93
CA PHE A 90 25.31 -0.47 -5.17
C PHE A 90 25.91 -1.78 -4.65
N ASN A 91 25.10 -2.62 -4.00
CA ASN A 91 25.57 -3.84 -3.37
C ASN A 91 25.79 -4.95 -4.40
N LYS A 92 27.05 -5.20 -4.77
CA LYS A 92 27.43 -6.18 -5.81
C LYS A 92 26.88 -7.59 -5.53
N GLY A 93 26.95 -8.03 -4.27
CA GLY A 93 26.48 -9.35 -3.86
C GLY A 93 24.96 -9.53 -3.94
N ILE A 94 24.21 -8.44 -4.01
CA ILE A 94 22.75 -8.45 -4.14
C ILE A 94 22.35 -8.23 -5.59
N ILE A 95 22.89 -7.22 -6.25
CA ILE A 95 22.52 -6.84 -7.63
C ILE A 95 22.92 -7.90 -8.64
N LEU A 96 24.17 -8.35 -8.60
CA LEU A 96 24.69 -9.30 -9.59
C LEU A 96 24.05 -10.68 -9.40
N ASN A 97 23.93 -11.14 -8.14
CA ASN A 97 23.32 -12.43 -7.83
C ASN A 97 21.79 -12.45 -8.02
N ALA A 98 21.11 -11.30 -7.86
CA ALA A 98 19.68 -11.20 -8.15
C ALA A 98 19.40 -11.03 -9.65
N GLY A 99 20.44 -10.83 -10.49
CA GLY A 99 20.28 -10.59 -11.91
C GLY A 99 19.55 -9.29 -12.21
N VAL A 100 19.87 -8.22 -11.46
CA VAL A 100 19.35 -6.88 -11.73
C VAL A 100 19.96 -6.37 -13.03
N ASP A 101 19.11 -6.24 -14.05
CA ASP A 101 19.54 -5.87 -15.40
C ASP A 101 19.33 -4.38 -15.74
N GLN A 102 18.67 -3.62 -14.85
CA GLN A 102 18.34 -2.22 -15.06
C GLN A 102 18.50 -1.41 -13.77
N PHE A 103 19.21 -0.30 -13.89
CA PHE A 103 19.39 0.71 -12.84
C PHE A 103 18.55 1.94 -13.20
N ASP A 104 17.79 2.47 -12.25
CA ASP A 104 16.90 3.61 -12.45
C ASP A 104 17.14 4.66 -11.35
N GLY A 105 17.03 5.95 -11.69
CA GLY A 105 17.31 7.06 -10.77
C GLY A 105 18.78 7.37 -10.50
N GLU A 106 19.71 6.71 -11.20
CA GLU A 106 21.16 6.91 -11.05
C GLU A 106 21.66 8.01 -12.00
N HIS A 107 22.26 9.07 -11.45
CA HIS A 107 22.86 10.15 -12.25
C HIS A 107 24.36 9.93 -12.53
N VAL A 108 24.94 8.82 -12.03
CA VAL A 108 26.38 8.55 -12.09
C VAL A 108 26.64 7.24 -12.84
N ALA A 109 26.55 7.28 -14.16
CA ALA A 109 26.84 6.13 -15.02
C ALA A 109 28.30 5.63 -14.89
N GLU A 110 29.22 6.49 -14.46
CA GLU A 110 30.64 6.16 -14.27
C GLU A 110 30.87 5.01 -13.31
N MET A 111 30.06 4.87 -12.25
CA MET A 111 30.16 3.72 -11.33
C MET A 111 29.75 2.40 -11.98
N LEU A 112 28.78 2.42 -12.90
CA LEU A 112 28.38 1.23 -13.67
C LEU A 112 29.47 0.86 -14.69
N VAL A 113 30.07 1.87 -15.32
CA VAL A 113 31.23 1.69 -16.20
C VAL A 113 32.38 1.08 -15.41
N ASP A 114 32.75 1.62 -14.25
CA ASP A 114 33.79 1.04 -13.39
C ASP A 114 33.45 -0.38 -12.92
N LEU A 115 32.17 -0.69 -12.65
CA LEU A 115 31.74 -2.04 -12.32
C LEU A 115 31.96 -3.02 -13.49
N VAL A 116 31.73 -2.59 -14.73
CA VAL A 116 31.96 -3.41 -15.92
C VAL A 116 33.44 -3.57 -16.21
N TRP A 117 34.22 -2.50 -16.13
CA TRP A 117 35.63 -2.50 -16.55
C TRP A 117 36.60 -2.93 -15.46
N ASN A 118 36.28 -2.71 -14.18
CA ASN A 118 37.18 -2.90 -13.05
C ASN A 118 36.65 -3.87 -11.98
N SER A 119 35.47 -4.48 -12.15
CA SER A 119 34.90 -5.49 -11.24
C SER A 119 34.84 -6.87 -11.92
N PRO A 120 34.70 -7.99 -11.17
CA PRO A 120 34.74 -9.33 -11.75
C PRO A 120 33.40 -9.76 -12.37
N VAL A 121 32.71 -8.85 -13.07
CA VAL A 121 31.49 -9.20 -13.82
C VAL A 121 31.92 -9.81 -15.14
N SER A 122 31.46 -11.02 -15.44
CA SER A 122 31.79 -11.66 -16.71
C SER A 122 31.07 -10.97 -17.87
N GLU A 123 31.71 -10.94 -19.04
CA GLU A 123 31.09 -10.48 -20.27
C GLU A 123 29.80 -11.28 -20.59
N GLU A 124 29.77 -12.57 -20.26
CA GLU A 124 28.57 -13.41 -20.37
C GLU A 124 27.38 -12.90 -19.53
N HIS A 125 27.64 -12.39 -18.32
CA HIS A 125 26.60 -11.79 -17.50
C HIS A 125 26.06 -10.51 -18.14
N ILE A 126 26.95 -9.66 -18.65
CA ILE A 126 26.59 -8.43 -19.36
C ILE A 126 25.76 -8.75 -20.60
N ASP A 127 26.21 -9.70 -21.42
CA ASP A 127 25.48 -10.19 -22.59
C ASP A 127 24.08 -10.69 -22.23
N THR A 128 23.96 -11.41 -21.10
CA THR A 128 22.68 -11.90 -20.60
C THR A 128 21.75 -10.72 -20.26
N SER A 129 22.24 -9.73 -19.52
CA SER A 129 21.47 -8.53 -19.17
C SER A 129 21.08 -7.70 -20.40
N VAL A 130 22.03 -7.48 -21.32
CA VAL A 130 21.82 -6.73 -22.57
C VAL A 130 20.81 -7.43 -23.48
N ARG A 131 20.71 -8.77 -23.49
CA ARG A 131 19.70 -9.50 -24.26
C ARG A 131 18.29 -9.41 -23.67
N ARG A 132 18.16 -9.29 -22.35
CA ARG A 132 16.85 -9.22 -21.67
C ARG A 132 16.09 -7.95 -22.02
N PHE A 133 16.77 -6.81 -22.12
CA PHE A 133 16.11 -5.53 -22.36
C PHE A 133 15.43 -5.41 -23.75
N PRO A 134 16.11 -5.68 -24.89
CA PRO A 134 15.47 -5.71 -26.20
C PRO A 134 14.39 -6.79 -26.31
N ARG A 135 14.58 -7.95 -25.64
CA ARG A 135 13.59 -9.02 -25.62
C ARG A 135 12.26 -8.55 -25.05
N GLU A 136 12.26 -7.82 -23.94
CA GLU A 136 11.01 -7.30 -23.36
C GLU A 136 10.32 -6.31 -24.31
N LYS A 137 11.09 -5.43 -24.98
CA LYS A 137 10.54 -4.50 -25.99
C LYS A 137 9.92 -5.23 -27.19
N LEU A 138 10.57 -6.31 -27.65
CA LEU A 138 10.08 -7.13 -28.76
C LEU A 138 8.81 -7.91 -28.39
N LEU A 139 8.75 -8.49 -27.19
CA LEU A 139 7.55 -9.19 -26.71
C LEU A 139 6.34 -8.25 -26.63
N LEU A 140 6.57 -7.04 -26.11
CA LEU A 140 5.55 -5.99 -26.03
C LEU A 140 5.25 -5.34 -27.39
N ARG A 141 6.00 -5.67 -28.45
CA ARG A 141 5.90 -5.06 -29.79
C ARG A 141 6.08 -3.54 -29.78
N LEU A 142 6.88 -3.01 -28.86
CA LEU A 142 7.15 -1.57 -28.79
C LEU A 142 7.95 -1.05 -29.99
N SER A 143 8.67 -1.94 -30.69
CA SER A 143 9.31 -1.60 -31.97
C SER A 143 8.32 -1.44 -33.11
N ASP A 144 7.19 -2.14 -33.04
CA ASP A 144 6.23 -2.23 -34.15
C ASP A 144 5.23 -1.08 -34.09
N ASN A 145 4.86 -0.65 -32.87
CA ASN A 145 4.05 0.54 -32.62
C ASN A 145 4.55 1.27 -31.36
N PRO A 146 5.51 2.20 -31.49
CA PRO A 146 6.12 2.87 -30.35
C PRO A 146 5.26 4.00 -29.76
N PHE A 147 4.12 4.32 -30.39
CA PHE A 147 3.31 5.48 -30.04
C PHE A 147 2.05 5.07 -29.28
N ILE A 148 1.58 6.01 -28.45
CA ILE A 148 0.31 5.86 -27.73
C ILE A 148 -0.87 6.04 -28.69
N ASP A 149 -1.93 5.27 -28.50
CA ASP A 149 -3.23 5.48 -29.14
C ASP A 149 -4.09 6.37 -28.22
N PRO A 150 -4.24 7.68 -28.53
CA PRO A 150 -5.03 8.59 -27.69
C PRO A 150 -6.51 8.20 -27.64
N ASP A 151 -7.08 7.68 -28.73
CA ASP A 151 -8.49 7.28 -28.76
C ASP A 151 -8.72 6.05 -27.87
N ALA A 152 -7.76 5.12 -27.79
CA ALA A 152 -7.81 4.00 -26.84
C ALA A 152 -7.71 4.47 -25.39
N ALA A 153 -6.93 5.51 -25.12
CA ALA A 153 -6.85 6.11 -23.78
C ALA A 153 -8.20 6.72 -23.39
N GLU A 154 -8.84 7.48 -24.28
CA GLU A 154 -10.18 8.06 -24.04
C GLU A 154 -11.26 7.00 -23.77
N ARG A 155 -11.17 5.83 -24.43
CA ARG A 155 -12.11 4.73 -24.20
C ARG A 155 -11.90 4.00 -22.87
N SER A 156 -10.68 4.00 -22.32
CA SER A 156 -10.31 3.18 -21.16
C SER A 156 -10.23 3.97 -19.86
N VAL A 157 -9.77 5.22 -19.91
CA VAL A 157 -9.63 6.06 -18.73
C VAL A 157 -11.01 6.55 -18.29
N GLY A 158 -11.39 6.19 -17.06
CA GLY A 158 -12.70 6.55 -16.51
C GLY A 158 -13.86 5.72 -17.05
N ASP A 159 -13.58 4.61 -17.75
CA ASP A 159 -14.61 3.68 -18.20
C ASP A 159 -15.50 3.22 -17.02
N GLY A 160 -16.81 3.25 -17.25
CA GLY A 160 -17.80 3.02 -16.19
C GLY A 160 -17.71 1.64 -15.56
N TYR A 161 -17.30 0.62 -16.31
CA TYR A 161 -17.10 -0.72 -15.77
C TYR A 161 -15.89 -0.77 -14.83
N PHE A 162 -14.74 -0.18 -15.21
CA PHE A 162 -13.58 -0.12 -14.32
C PHE A 162 -13.82 0.74 -13.08
N VAL A 163 -14.55 1.86 -13.24
CA VAL A 163 -14.96 2.70 -12.10
C VAL A 163 -15.82 1.91 -11.11
N GLN A 164 -16.77 1.10 -11.60
CA GLN A 164 -17.60 0.24 -10.75
C GLN A 164 -16.78 -0.81 -9.99
N LEU A 165 -15.82 -1.47 -10.66
CA LEU A 165 -14.92 -2.42 -10.02
C LEU A 165 -14.06 -1.74 -8.94
N GLY A 166 -13.56 -0.54 -9.21
CA GLY A 166 -12.83 0.28 -8.24
C GLY A 166 -13.68 0.63 -7.01
N ALA A 167 -14.94 1.03 -7.21
CA ALA A 167 -15.88 1.29 -6.12
C ALA A 167 -16.20 0.02 -5.31
N GLU A 168 -16.35 -1.13 -5.97
CA GLU A 168 -16.53 -2.42 -5.28
C GLU A 168 -15.30 -2.78 -4.43
N ALA A 169 -14.09 -2.63 -4.96
CA ALA A 169 -12.87 -2.90 -4.22
C ALA A 169 -12.76 -2.02 -2.97
N GLN A 170 -13.14 -0.74 -3.06
CA GLN A 170 -13.18 0.19 -1.92
C GLN A 170 -14.20 -0.21 -0.86
N ARG A 171 -15.39 -0.69 -1.26
CA ARG A 171 -16.41 -1.18 -0.31
C ARG A 171 -15.95 -2.45 0.40
N ARG A 172 -15.33 -3.37 -0.36
CA ARG A 172 -14.82 -4.63 0.18
C ARG A 172 -13.62 -4.42 1.09
N SER A 173 -12.87 -3.33 0.92
CA SER A 173 -11.76 -3.00 1.82
C SER A 173 -12.19 -2.42 3.16
N CYS A 174 -13.42 -1.90 3.31
CA CYS A 174 -13.91 -1.39 4.59
C CYS A 174 -13.92 -2.49 5.67
N THR A 175 -13.20 -2.26 6.77
CA THR A 175 -13.06 -3.21 7.89
C THR A 175 -13.86 -2.72 9.09
N LEU A 176 -14.93 -3.44 9.46
CA LEU A 176 -15.70 -3.13 10.67
C LEU A 176 -14.95 -3.61 11.91
N LEU A 177 -14.53 -2.72 12.80
CA LEU A 177 -13.74 -3.06 13.99
C LEU A 177 -14.61 -3.26 15.23
N THR A 178 -15.53 -2.33 15.48
CA THR A 178 -16.49 -2.41 16.58
C THR A 178 -17.87 -2.04 16.07
N ASN A 179 -18.91 -2.62 16.69
CA ASN A 179 -20.30 -2.33 16.35
C ASN A 179 -21.24 -2.72 17.49
N ASN A 180 -21.88 -1.74 18.12
CA ASN A 180 -22.91 -1.96 19.14
C ASN A 180 -24.29 -2.13 18.48
N ASP A 181 -24.38 -3.01 17.49
CA ASP A 181 -25.56 -3.24 16.64
C ASP A 181 -26.14 -1.98 15.97
N THR A 182 -25.29 -0.96 15.78
CA THR A 182 -25.68 0.34 15.21
C THR A 182 -25.65 0.31 13.68
N VAL A 183 -24.62 -0.31 13.09
CA VAL A 183 -24.51 -0.48 11.64
C VAL A 183 -24.84 -1.92 11.20
N PRO A 184 -25.44 -2.11 10.01
CA PRO A 184 -25.85 -1.06 9.09
C PRO A 184 -27.11 -0.32 9.59
N LEU A 185 -27.21 0.96 9.26
CA LEU A 185 -28.35 1.81 9.62
C LEU A 185 -29.63 1.27 8.97
N ARG A 186 -30.65 1.03 9.78
CA ARG A 186 -31.93 0.44 9.34
C ARG A 186 -32.73 1.44 8.52
N ARG A 187 -33.56 0.95 7.59
CA ARG A 187 -34.50 1.79 6.82
C ARG A 187 -35.43 2.64 7.70
N ALA A 188 -35.78 2.18 8.90
CA ALA A 188 -36.58 2.95 9.85
C ALA A 188 -35.86 4.24 10.35
N GLN A 189 -34.55 4.32 10.19
CA GLN A 189 -33.73 5.50 10.49
C GLN A 189 -33.57 6.42 9.26
N TRP A 190 -34.18 6.09 8.12
CA TRP A 190 -34.17 6.95 6.94
C TRP A 190 -35.12 8.14 7.19
N GLY A 191 -34.56 9.35 7.18
CA GLY A 191 -35.22 10.58 7.63
C GLY A 191 -34.65 11.18 8.92
N SER A 192 -33.75 10.47 9.61
CA SER A 192 -32.94 11.04 10.67
C SER A 192 -32.02 12.15 10.14
N LYS A 193 -31.77 13.17 10.98
CA LYS A 193 -30.78 14.21 10.69
C LYS A 193 -29.39 13.69 11.08
N PHE A 194 -28.48 13.63 10.13
CA PHE A 194 -27.09 13.25 10.36
C PHE A 194 -26.21 14.50 10.44
N HIS A 195 -25.31 14.53 11.41
CA HIS A 195 -24.20 15.47 11.41
C HIS A 195 -22.97 14.76 10.85
N ILE A 196 -22.38 15.33 9.79
CA ILE A 196 -21.20 14.79 9.13
C ILE A 196 -20.05 15.76 9.39
N ASN A 197 -18.95 15.24 9.92
CA ASN A 197 -17.72 15.98 10.19
C ASN A 197 -16.53 15.21 9.62
N GLY A 198 -15.51 15.91 9.12
CA GLY A 198 -14.28 15.30 8.57
C GLY A 198 -14.35 14.90 7.10
N PHE A 199 -15.53 14.93 6.46
CA PHE A 199 -15.65 14.77 5.01
C PHE A 199 -15.39 16.11 4.33
N ASN A 200 -14.29 16.20 3.59
CA ASN A 200 -14.02 17.37 2.77
C ASN A 200 -14.82 17.27 1.47
N ARG A 201 -15.83 18.14 1.33
CA ARG A 201 -16.75 18.20 0.19
C ARG A 201 -16.02 18.37 -1.16
N THR A 202 -14.83 18.97 -1.17
CA THR A 202 -14.06 19.20 -2.41
C THR A 202 -13.53 17.90 -3.05
N TYR A 203 -13.26 16.84 -2.27
CA TYR A 203 -12.84 15.54 -2.83
C TYR A 203 -14.00 14.73 -3.42
N MET A 204 -15.25 15.13 -3.15
CA MET A 204 -16.44 14.50 -3.74
C MET A 204 -16.81 15.11 -5.10
N GLU A 205 -16.25 16.28 -5.44
CA GLU A 205 -16.59 17.03 -6.66
C GLU A 205 -15.54 16.90 -7.77
N ALA A 206 -14.28 16.54 -7.46
CA ALA A 206 -13.25 16.18 -8.44
C ALA A 206 -12.07 15.40 -7.81
N PRO A 207 -11.43 14.45 -8.54
CA PRO A 207 -10.18 13.86 -8.08
C PRO A 207 -9.10 14.94 -7.96
N PRO A 208 -8.25 14.91 -6.92
CA PRO A 208 -7.19 15.90 -6.75
C PRO A 208 -6.22 15.83 -7.94
N ALA A 209 -5.94 16.98 -8.55
CA ALA A 209 -4.88 17.11 -9.55
C ALA A 209 -3.54 16.71 -8.90
N PHE A 210 -2.80 15.80 -9.54
CA PHE A 210 -1.44 15.47 -9.10
C PHE A 210 -0.55 16.70 -9.33
N PRO A 211 0.02 17.32 -8.28
CA PRO A 211 0.88 18.48 -8.47
C PRO A 211 2.20 18.04 -9.13
N HIS A 212 2.58 18.70 -10.22
CA HIS A 212 3.87 18.51 -10.85
C HIS A 212 4.99 19.18 -10.02
N SER A 213 5.98 18.36 -9.65
CA SER A 213 7.34 18.69 -9.19
C SER A 213 7.52 19.57 -7.94
N GLY A 214 8.33 19.09 -7.00
CA GLY A 214 8.82 19.84 -5.81
C GLY A 214 8.19 19.45 -4.47
N ALA A 215 7.07 18.73 -4.46
CA ALA A 215 6.32 18.37 -3.25
C ALA A 215 6.73 17.02 -2.60
N PHE A 216 7.62 16.25 -3.21
CA PHE A 216 7.88 14.85 -2.85
C PHE A 216 8.21 14.62 -1.37
N LYS A 217 9.02 15.50 -0.76
CA LYS A 217 9.35 15.42 0.69
C LYS A 217 8.18 15.72 1.63
N LYS A 218 7.21 16.54 1.22
CA LYS A 218 6.02 16.88 2.04
C LYS A 218 4.91 15.82 1.96
N SER A 219 5.07 14.80 1.10
CA SER A 219 4.06 13.78 0.85
C SER A 219 4.20 12.54 1.75
N PHE A 220 5.31 12.39 2.49
CA PHE A 220 5.52 11.27 3.40
C PHE A 220 4.97 11.61 4.79
N ALA A 221 3.90 10.93 5.20
CA ALA A 221 3.40 11.03 6.56
C ALA A 221 4.40 10.36 7.52
N SER A 222 5.07 11.14 8.35
CA SER A 222 6.06 10.70 9.34
C SER A 222 5.68 11.16 10.76
N GLY A 223 6.46 10.73 11.75
CA GLY A 223 6.23 11.06 13.16
C GLY A 223 5.15 10.22 13.82
N SER A 224 4.72 10.68 15.01
CA SER A 224 3.86 9.94 15.94
C SER A 224 2.62 9.33 15.28
N LEU A 225 2.32 8.09 15.69
CA LEU A 225 1.09 7.39 15.36
C LEU A 225 -0.03 7.67 16.38
N ALA A 226 0.27 8.35 17.49
CA ALA A 226 -0.72 8.74 18.48
C ALA A 226 -1.58 9.91 18.01
N PHE A 227 -2.85 9.85 18.41
CA PHE A 227 -3.76 10.98 18.34
C PHE A 227 -3.34 12.04 19.37
N ASP A 228 -3.44 13.30 19.00
CA ASP A 228 -3.26 14.43 19.91
C ASP A 228 -4.31 14.41 21.04
N GLU A 229 -3.93 14.86 22.24
CA GLU A 229 -4.81 14.88 23.42
C GLU A 229 -6.03 15.80 23.25
N GLY A 230 -5.87 16.91 22.53
CA GLY A 230 -6.97 17.78 22.15
C GLY A 230 -7.97 17.07 21.25
N GLU A 231 -7.49 16.29 20.27
CA GLU A 231 -8.34 15.48 19.40
C GLU A 231 -9.06 14.35 20.16
N LYS A 232 -8.36 13.64 21.06
CA LYS A 232 -8.99 12.64 21.94
C LYS A 232 -10.09 13.26 22.80
N THR A 233 -9.81 14.43 23.39
CA THR A 233 -10.78 15.17 24.22
C THR A 233 -12.00 15.60 23.40
N ARG A 234 -11.78 16.09 22.16
CA ARG A 234 -12.85 16.48 21.25
C ARG A 234 -13.73 15.29 20.86
N GLN A 235 -13.12 14.17 20.51
CA GLN A 235 -13.81 12.93 20.17
C GLN A 235 -14.66 12.41 21.33
N ALA A 236 -14.10 12.34 22.54
CA ALA A 236 -14.82 11.91 23.73
C ALA A 236 -16.08 12.76 24.00
N LYS A 237 -15.99 14.08 23.85
CA LYS A 237 -17.15 14.98 23.96
C LYS A 237 -18.24 14.67 22.93
N ILE A 238 -17.86 14.33 21.70
CA ILE A 238 -18.81 13.98 20.63
C ILE A 238 -19.47 12.63 20.94
N TYR A 239 -18.68 11.61 21.28
CA TYR A 239 -19.19 10.26 21.57
C TYR A 239 -20.16 10.26 22.75
N ALA A 240 -19.93 11.11 23.76
CA ALA A 240 -20.85 11.29 24.88
C ALA A 240 -22.15 12.04 24.52
N ALA A 241 -22.10 12.94 23.53
CA ALA A 241 -23.24 13.77 23.16
C ALA A 241 -24.19 13.10 22.15
N VAL A 242 -23.65 12.28 21.24
CA VAL A 242 -24.42 11.65 20.16
C VAL A 242 -23.86 10.29 19.78
N SER A 243 -24.74 9.33 19.47
CA SER A 243 -24.35 8.04 18.90
C SER A 243 -23.55 8.28 17.61
N THR A 244 -22.27 7.89 17.63
CA THR A 244 -21.31 8.26 16.59
C THR A 244 -20.75 7.03 15.89
N ILE A 245 -20.74 7.06 14.56
CA ILE A 245 -20.04 6.09 13.71
C ILE A 245 -18.74 6.75 13.27
N VAL A 246 -17.61 6.06 13.49
CA VAL A 246 -16.27 6.59 13.23
C VAL A 246 -15.68 5.91 12.00
N ASP A 247 -15.20 6.72 11.05
CA ASP A 247 -14.27 6.29 10.01
C ASP A 247 -12.84 6.52 10.50
N MET A 248 -12.11 5.43 10.72
CA MET A 248 -10.69 5.46 11.03
C MET A 248 -9.90 5.31 9.73
N SER A 249 -9.45 6.42 9.17
CA SER A 249 -8.60 6.42 7.97
C SER A 249 -7.19 5.89 8.29
N MET A 250 -6.96 4.61 8.01
CA MET A 250 -5.75 3.87 8.30
C MET A 250 -4.79 3.84 7.11
N LYS A 251 -4.19 4.99 6.76
CA LYS A 251 -3.06 5.03 5.82
C LYS A 251 -1.76 4.46 6.42
N ARG A 252 -1.68 4.49 7.75
CA ARG A 252 -0.65 3.91 8.62
C ARG A 252 -1.35 3.25 9.82
N PRO A 253 -0.72 2.30 10.54
CA PRO A 253 -1.29 1.71 11.76
C PRO A 253 -1.33 2.73 12.90
N GLY A 254 -2.29 3.67 12.86
CA GLY A 254 -2.45 4.68 13.91
C GLY A 254 -2.70 4.03 15.28
N ALA A 255 -2.12 4.60 16.34
CA ALA A 255 -2.28 4.10 17.69
C ALA A 255 -3.72 4.36 18.17
N VAL A 256 -4.50 3.28 18.35
CA VAL A 256 -5.94 3.37 18.59
C VAL A 256 -6.19 3.90 20.00
N PRO A 257 -6.87 5.04 20.17
CA PRO A 257 -7.19 5.58 21.49
C PRO A 257 -8.25 4.74 22.22
N ASP A 258 -8.10 4.56 23.53
CA ASP A 258 -9.08 3.82 24.37
C ASP A 258 -10.50 4.40 24.28
N GLY A 259 -10.62 5.71 24.05
CA GLY A 259 -11.90 6.39 23.88
C GLY A 259 -12.73 5.88 22.69
N PHE A 260 -12.15 5.16 21.73
CA PHE A 260 -12.87 4.57 20.60
C PHE A 260 -13.91 3.53 21.04
N ALA A 261 -13.78 2.94 22.23
CA ALA A 261 -14.79 2.05 22.79
C ALA A 261 -16.15 2.74 23.05
N GLN A 262 -16.18 4.08 23.13
CA GLN A 262 -17.42 4.85 23.30
C GLN A 262 -18.15 5.09 21.97
N ALA A 263 -17.49 4.89 20.83
CA ALA A 263 -18.14 5.01 19.53
C ALA A 263 -19.16 3.87 19.34
N ALA A 264 -20.27 4.19 18.67
CA ALA A 264 -21.33 3.22 18.40
C ALA A 264 -20.89 2.17 17.36
N ALA A 265 -20.05 2.57 16.42
CA ALA A 265 -19.33 1.69 15.52
C ALA A 265 -18.03 2.36 15.03
N VAL A 266 -17.00 1.55 14.79
CA VAL A 266 -15.74 1.99 14.19
C VAL A 266 -15.50 1.17 12.93
N ILE A 267 -15.30 1.84 11.81
CA ILE A 267 -14.94 1.25 10.52
C ILE A 267 -13.57 1.80 10.12
N ALA A 268 -12.62 0.93 9.80
CA ALA A 268 -11.35 1.33 9.23
C ALA A 268 -11.43 1.38 7.69
N THR A 269 -10.91 2.46 7.13
CA THR A 269 -10.78 2.67 5.68
C THR A 269 -9.33 2.93 5.30
N TYR A 270 -8.95 2.64 4.06
CA TYR A 270 -7.55 2.69 3.59
C TYR A 270 -7.37 3.70 2.46
N GLY A 271 -8.04 4.85 2.58
CA GLY A 271 -8.20 5.82 1.48
C GLY A 271 -9.38 5.52 0.57
N SER A 272 -10.34 4.71 1.01
CA SER A 272 -11.63 4.51 0.35
C SER A 272 -12.42 5.82 0.29
N SER A 273 -13.24 5.97 -0.74
CA SER A 273 -14.16 7.11 -0.88
C SER A 273 -15.24 7.13 0.20
N ALA A 274 -15.81 8.32 0.41
CA ALA A 274 -16.95 8.51 1.29
C ALA A 274 -18.15 7.63 0.89
N ASP A 275 -18.43 7.52 -0.40
CA ASP A 275 -19.54 6.71 -0.91
C ASP A 275 -19.36 5.24 -0.58
N ALA A 276 -18.14 4.69 -0.72
CA ALA A 276 -17.86 3.31 -0.36
C ALA A 276 -18.11 3.03 1.14
N LEU A 277 -17.69 3.95 2.02
CA LEU A 277 -17.97 3.85 3.44
C LEU A 277 -19.46 3.95 3.73
N LEU A 278 -20.15 4.93 3.14
CA LEU A 278 -21.59 5.14 3.35
C LEU A 278 -22.41 3.95 2.84
N ASP A 279 -22.03 3.33 1.73
CA ASP A 279 -22.64 2.09 1.24
C ASP A 279 -22.57 0.98 2.28
N VAL A 280 -21.45 0.85 3.00
CA VAL A 280 -21.31 -0.10 4.10
C VAL A 280 -22.17 0.33 5.29
N VAL A 281 -22.10 1.59 5.72
CA VAL A 281 -22.87 2.14 6.84
C VAL A 281 -24.38 1.97 6.64
N PHE A 282 -24.89 2.18 5.43
CA PHE A 282 -26.32 2.02 5.11
C PHE A 282 -26.70 0.59 4.71
N GLY A 283 -25.75 -0.35 4.67
CA GLY A 283 -26.01 -1.75 4.34
C GLY A 283 -26.35 -2.01 2.87
N LEU A 284 -25.99 -1.08 1.98
CA LEU A 284 -25.96 -1.29 0.54
C LEU A 284 -24.83 -2.26 0.15
N ALA A 285 -23.75 -2.24 0.94
CA ALA A 285 -22.66 -3.20 0.90
C ALA A 285 -22.37 -3.81 2.27
N LYS A 286 -21.61 -4.90 2.30
CA LYS A 286 -21.19 -5.57 3.53
C LYS A 286 -19.72 -5.23 3.81
N PRO A 287 -19.32 -5.06 5.07
CA PRO A 287 -17.91 -4.95 5.41
C PRO A 287 -17.26 -6.32 5.19
N GLU A 288 -16.29 -6.38 4.28
CA GLU A 288 -15.51 -7.57 3.97
C GLU A 288 -14.04 -7.43 4.35
N GLY A 289 -13.62 -6.23 4.74
CA GLY A 289 -12.26 -5.92 5.11
C GLY A 289 -11.78 -6.75 6.30
N ARG A 290 -10.46 -6.89 6.35
CA ARG A 290 -9.69 -7.54 7.40
C ARG A 290 -8.47 -6.66 7.65
N LEU A 291 -8.12 -6.43 8.90
CA LEU A 291 -6.94 -5.63 9.24
C LEU A 291 -5.67 -6.26 8.63
N PRO A 292 -4.88 -5.51 7.86
CA PRO A 292 -3.65 -6.01 7.25
C PRO A 292 -2.42 -5.90 8.17
N PHE A 293 -2.58 -5.38 9.39
CA PHE A 293 -1.55 -5.19 10.40
C PHE A 293 -2.17 -5.11 11.80
N ASP A 294 -1.32 -5.17 12.83
CA ASP A 294 -1.68 -4.96 14.23
C ASP A 294 -1.60 -3.46 14.57
N PRO A 295 -2.73 -2.74 14.74
CA PRO A 295 -2.69 -1.36 15.22
C PRO A 295 -2.24 -1.31 16.69
N PRO A 296 -1.23 -0.49 17.03
CA PRO A 296 -0.73 -0.37 18.40
C PRO A 296 -1.73 0.38 19.30
N ARG A 297 -1.57 0.26 20.63
CA ARG A 297 -2.31 1.05 21.62
C ARG A 297 -1.52 2.30 22.05
N PRO A 298 -0.35 2.19 22.71
CA PRO A 298 0.51 3.34 22.95
C PRO A 298 1.63 3.46 21.91
N MET A 299 2.23 4.64 21.82
CA MET A 299 3.48 4.83 21.07
C MET A 299 4.64 3.98 21.58
N ALA A 300 4.68 3.71 22.89
CA ALA A 300 5.69 2.83 23.48
C ALA A 300 5.68 1.42 22.86
N ALA A 301 4.52 0.91 22.44
CA ALA A 301 4.43 -0.37 21.74
C ALA A 301 5.06 -0.31 20.35
N VAL A 302 4.95 0.84 19.66
CA VAL A 302 5.58 1.09 18.35
C VAL A 302 7.10 1.15 18.48
N GLU A 303 7.59 1.89 19.48
CA GLU A 303 9.01 2.06 19.76
C GLU A 303 9.70 0.75 20.18
N ALA A 304 8.94 -0.18 20.76
CA ALA A 304 9.43 -1.49 21.14
C ALA A 304 9.45 -2.51 19.99
N GLN A 305 8.80 -2.22 18.85
CA GLN A 305 8.80 -3.14 17.72
C GLN A 305 10.19 -3.26 17.10
N PHE A 306 10.58 -4.50 16.82
CA PHE A 306 11.78 -4.81 16.08
C PHE A 306 11.54 -4.58 14.59
N GLU A 307 12.43 -3.81 13.97
CA GLU A 307 12.36 -3.66 12.52
C GLU A 307 12.49 -5.03 11.85
N ALA A 308 11.80 -5.22 10.73
CA ALA A 308 11.83 -6.48 10.00
C ALA A 308 11.18 -7.70 10.69
N VAL A 309 10.63 -7.59 11.90
CA VAL A 309 9.90 -8.68 12.57
C VAL A 309 8.39 -8.43 12.42
N PRO A 310 7.66 -9.28 11.67
CA PRO A 310 6.21 -9.13 11.57
C PRO A 310 5.51 -9.58 12.85
N PHE A 311 4.41 -8.91 13.21
CA PHE A 311 3.48 -9.30 14.28
C PHE A 311 4.14 -9.46 15.66
N ASP A 312 5.08 -8.58 15.99
CA ASP A 312 5.75 -8.53 17.30
C ASP A 312 5.16 -7.48 18.25
N THR A 313 4.09 -6.80 17.85
CA THR A 313 3.37 -5.86 18.71
C THR A 313 2.74 -6.62 19.88
N GLU A 314 3.19 -6.31 21.10
CA GLU A 314 2.54 -6.81 22.31
C GLU A 314 1.20 -6.09 22.53
N ASP A 315 0.14 -6.86 22.79
CA ASP A 315 -1.23 -6.37 23.11
C ASP A 315 -1.75 -5.27 22.15
N PRO A 316 -1.89 -5.57 20.85
CA PRO A 316 -2.39 -4.59 19.91
C PRO A 316 -3.87 -4.27 20.18
N ALA A 317 -4.33 -3.12 19.69
CA ALA A 317 -5.72 -2.70 19.87
C ALA A 317 -6.70 -3.65 19.16
N PHE A 318 -6.26 -4.20 18.03
CA PHE A 318 -6.91 -5.24 17.26
C PHE A 318 -5.82 -6.12 16.64
N TRP A 319 -6.13 -7.37 16.36
CA TRP A 319 -5.19 -8.30 15.74
C TRP A 319 -5.28 -8.26 14.22
N PHE A 320 -4.20 -8.60 13.55
CA PHE A 320 -4.17 -8.91 12.13
C PHE A 320 -5.29 -9.90 11.78
N GLY A 321 -6.05 -9.58 10.74
CA GLY A 321 -7.21 -10.37 10.35
C GLY A 321 -8.50 -10.05 11.11
N ASP A 322 -8.49 -9.17 12.10
CA ASP A 322 -9.74 -8.71 12.72
C ASP A 322 -10.60 -7.95 11.72
N GLY A 323 -11.91 -8.08 11.91
CA GLY A 323 -12.94 -7.53 11.02
C GLY A 323 -14.29 -8.19 11.25
N LEU A 324 -15.20 -7.49 11.91
CA LEU A 324 -16.56 -7.94 12.13
C LEU A 324 -17.32 -8.06 10.80
N ARG A 325 -18.43 -8.80 10.84
CA ARG A 325 -19.35 -9.00 9.72
C ARG A 325 -20.76 -8.68 10.16
N TYR A 326 -21.58 -8.22 9.22
CA TYR A 326 -23.01 -8.15 9.46
C TYR A 326 -23.62 -9.55 9.59
N PRO A 327 -24.60 -9.76 10.49
CA PRO A 327 -25.29 -11.02 10.64
C PRO A 327 -25.85 -11.57 9.32
N ARG A 328 -25.89 -12.90 9.17
CA ARG A 328 -26.30 -13.58 7.93
C ARG A 328 -27.73 -13.25 7.48
N ASN A 329 -28.62 -12.93 8.42
CA ASN A 329 -30.04 -12.64 8.18
C ASN A 329 -30.36 -11.15 7.97
N TYR A 330 -29.35 -10.30 7.72
CA TYR A 330 -29.60 -8.88 7.51
C TYR A 330 -30.34 -8.63 6.18
N PRO A 331 -31.49 -7.92 6.16
CA PRO A 331 -32.22 -7.65 4.94
C PRO A 331 -31.39 -6.78 3.99
N ARG A 332 -31.10 -7.30 2.79
CA ARG A 332 -30.41 -6.53 1.75
C ARG A 332 -31.30 -5.39 1.27
N ILE A 333 -30.79 -4.16 1.36
CA ILE A 333 -31.40 -3.01 0.71
C ILE A 333 -31.00 -3.08 -0.76
N ARG A 334 -31.90 -3.57 -1.61
CA ARG A 334 -31.71 -3.43 -3.06
C ARG A 334 -31.89 -1.95 -3.43
N PRO A 335 -30.95 -1.33 -4.16
CA PRO A 335 -31.20 -0.01 -4.75
C PRO A 335 -32.43 -0.10 -5.65
N ARG A 336 -33.32 0.91 -5.61
CA ARG A 336 -34.24 1.10 -6.72
C ARG A 336 -33.38 1.52 -7.91
N MET A 337 -33.38 0.74 -8.99
CA MET A 337 -32.95 1.26 -10.29
C MET A 337 -33.85 2.47 -10.55
N LEU A 338 -33.25 3.65 -10.62
CA LEU A 338 -33.91 4.87 -11.10
C LEU A 338 -34.02 4.81 -12.62
#